data_AF-E1JI68-F1
#
_entry.id   AF-E1JI68-F1
#
_cell.length_a   1.000
_cell.length_b   1.000
_cell.length_c   1.000
_cell.angle_alpha   90.00
_cell.angle_beta   90.00
_cell.angle_gamma   90.00
#
_symmetry.space_group_name_H-M   'P 1'
#
loop_
_entity.id
_entity.type
_entity.pdbx_description
1 polymer ?
#
loop_
_entity_poly.entity_id
_entity_poly.type
_entity_poly.pdbx_seq_one_letter_code
_entity_poly.pdbx_strand_id
1 'polypeptide(L)'
;MKDTLFIETLKSFNELTEDDQKKCKELFERPLHRKIKKNKYMKLTQEILQKFPNESQKKPYFLTFQTITLHVKYSALIFSLCGIFESFHFIIYVGVFEDKKVREKEVFICDILINLIKNELPNLKNFTMKFVLLHNNLINGNVVKILSEMESSICSQFLFIADPGYWRYSNMHNPYAQNICFEILNNSISAENIEEIFSKYRKITGTKNLQYLEQFVRDFHNLSRVLLADNVSITLHLCTLECVDNFEIIIRSHMEGLKEHITRNLIFELLRALIIIYGR
;
A
#
# COMPACT_ATOMS: atom_id res chain seq x y z
N MET A 1 5.30 27.71 -20.09
CA MET A 1 4.65 26.47 -20.58
C MET A 1 4.21 25.67 -19.37
N LYS A 2 2.93 25.81 -19.03
CA LYS A 2 1.89 24.75 -18.96
C LYS A 2 2.07 23.82 -17.75
N ASP A 3 1.38 24.14 -16.66
CA ASP A 3 1.09 23.28 -15.50
C ASP A 3 0.34 21.97 -15.85
N THR A 4 0.22 21.65 -17.14
CA THR A 4 -0.60 20.58 -17.67
C THR A 4 0.32 19.50 -18.22
N LEU A 5 0.18 18.29 -17.69
CA LEU A 5 0.84 17.10 -18.20
C LEU A 5 0.16 16.64 -19.50
N PHE A 6 0.96 16.27 -20.50
CA PHE A 6 0.50 15.54 -21.67
C PHE A 6 0.83 14.06 -21.48
N ILE A 7 -0.17 13.19 -21.41
CA ILE A 7 0.04 11.77 -21.09
C ILE A 7 0.92 11.09 -22.13
N GLU A 8 0.87 11.54 -23.39
CA GLU A 8 1.67 11.03 -24.51
C GLU A 8 3.18 11.29 -24.35
N THR A 9 3.56 12.23 -23.48
CA THR A 9 4.99 12.49 -23.20
C THR A 9 5.59 11.53 -22.17
N LEU A 10 4.78 10.69 -21.53
CA LEU A 10 5.25 9.73 -20.54
C LEU A 10 5.84 8.50 -21.22
N LYS A 11 7.01 8.05 -20.74
CA LYS A 11 7.66 6.83 -21.24
C LYS A 11 6.72 5.62 -21.10
N SER A 12 6.10 5.43 -19.95
CA SER A 12 5.17 4.32 -19.69
C SER A 12 3.95 4.31 -20.60
N PHE A 13 3.50 5.47 -21.10
CA PHE A 13 2.38 5.52 -22.03
C PHE A 13 2.79 5.03 -23.43
N ASN A 14 4.00 5.37 -23.84
CA ASN A 14 4.54 5.00 -25.15
C ASN A 14 4.93 3.50 -25.24
N GLU A 15 4.97 2.79 -24.11
CA GLU A 15 5.18 1.34 -24.03
C GLU A 15 3.88 0.53 -24.19
N LEU A 16 2.71 1.19 -24.16
CA LEU A 16 1.40 0.55 -24.31
C LEU A 16 1.07 0.22 -25.78
N THR A 17 0.16 -0.73 -25.99
CA THR A 17 -0.45 -0.96 -27.31
C THR A 17 -1.31 0.24 -27.75
N GLU A 18 -1.56 0.40 -29.05
CA GLU A 18 -2.39 1.51 -29.57
C GLU A 18 -3.80 1.52 -28.96
N ASP A 19 -4.40 0.35 -28.77
CA ASP A 19 -5.72 0.20 -28.12
C ASP A 19 -5.69 0.65 -26.66
N ASP A 20 -4.64 0.31 -25.91
CA ASP A 20 -4.49 0.70 -24.53
C ASP A 20 -4.19 2.19 -24.39
N GLN A 21 -3.36 2.74 -25.26
CA GLN A 21 -3.09 4.18 -25.37
C GLN A 21 -4.39 4.96 -25.56
N LYS A 22 -5.23 4.55 -26.52
CA LYS A 22 -6.53 5.20 -26.77
C LYS A 22 -7.39 5.20 -25.51
N LYS A 23 -7.58 4.04 -24.88
CA LYS A 23 -8.36 3.94 -23.64
C LYS A 23 -7.75 4.80 -22.52
N CYS A 24 -6.43 4.80 -22.35
CA CYS A 24 -5.75 5.56 -21.29
C CYS A 24 -5.92 7.07 -21.49
N LYS A 25 -5.76 7.52 -22.73
CA LYS A 25 -5.99 8.91 -23.11
C LYS A 25 -7.43 9.34 -22.83
N GLU A 26 -8.41 8.55 -23.26
CA GLU A 26 -9.83 8.83 -22.98
C GLU A 26 -10.11 8.96 -21.47
N LEU A 27 -9.55 8.09 -20.62
CA LEU A 27 -9.69 8.18 -19.16
C LEU A 27 -9.00 9.42 -18.57
N PHE A 28 -7.82 9.78 -19.07
CA PHE A 28 -7.04 10.91 -18.58
C PHE A 28 -7.66 12.27 -18.95
N GLU A 29 -8.31 12.35 -20.11
CA GLU A 29 -8.98 13.56 -20.56
C GLU A 29 -10.35 13.78 -19.90
N ARG A 30 -10.92 12.76 -19.23
CA ARG A 30 -12.19 12.91 -18.47
C ARG A 30 -12.11 14.09 -17.48
N PRO A 31 -13.10 14.99 -17.46
CA PRO A 31 -13.12 16.11 -16.52
C PRO A 31 -13.15 15.65 -15.06
N LEU A 32 -12.18 16.09 -14.27
CA LEU A 32 -12.20 15.88 -12.82
C LEU A 32 -13.19 16.82 -12.12
N HIS A 33 -13.85 16.31 -11.09
CA HIS A 33 -14.73 17.11 -10.22
C HIS A 33 -13.97 18.31 -9.61
N ARG A 34 -14.65 19.45 -9.43
CA ARG A 34 -14.03 20.70 -8.94
C ARG A 34 -13.27 20.54 -7.63
N LYS A 35 -13.80 19.73 -6.70
CA LYS A 35 -13.16 19.44 -5.39
C LYS A 35 -11.82 18.69 -5.55
N ILE A 36 -11.78 17.71 -6.46
CA ILE A 36 -10.56 16.95 -6.80
C ILE A 36 -9.52 17.90 -7.37
N LYS A 37 -9.90 18.71 -8.38
CA LYS A 37 -9.00 19.70 -8.98
C LYS A 37 -8.49 20.71 -7.97
N LYS A 38 -9.32 21.22 -7.06
CA LYS A 38 -8.90 22.21 -6.06
C LYS A 38 -7.94 21.60 -5.03
N ASN A 39 -8.27 20.42 -4.51
CA ASN A 39 -7.58 19.84 -3.36
C ASN A 39 -6.50 18.81 -3.75
N LYS A 40 -6.32 18.52 -5.04
CA LYS A 40 -5.30 17.62 -5.60
C LYS A 40 -5.30 16.24 -4.92
N TYR A 41 -6.48 15.69 -4.71
CA TYR A 41 -6.65 14.33 -4.22
C TYR A 41 -7.77 13.63 -4.97
N MET A 42 -7.69 12.31 -5.10
CA MET A 42 -8.70 11.44 -5.68
C MET A 42 -9.00 10.29 -4.74
N LYS A 43 -10.26 9.86 -4.74
CA LYS A 43 -10.71 8.59 -4.18
C LYS A 43 -11.21 7.75 -5.34
N LEU A 44 -10.83 6.49 -5.37
CA LEU A 44 -11.09 5.58 -6.50
C LEU A 44 -12.02 4.42 -6.12
N THR A 45 -12.76 4.57 -5.01
CA THR A 45 -13.70 3.55 -4.52
C THR A 45 -14.72 3.15 -5.59
N GLN A 46 -15.25 4.12 -6.34
CA GLN A 46 -16.25 3.86 -7.38
C GLN A 46 -15.65 3.16 -8.59
N GLU A 47 -14.45 3.56 -9.01
CA GLU A 47 -13.72 2.94 -10.10
C GLU A 47 -13.36 1.47 -9.77
N ILE A 48 -13.00 1.18 -8.52
CA ILE A 48 -12.79 -0.19 -8.05
C ILE A 48 -14.09 -0.99 -8.11
N LEU A 49 -15.21 -0.45 -7.62
CA LEU A 49 -16.52 -1.11 -7.69
C LEU A 49 -16.95 -1.41 -9.13
N GLN A 50 -16.69 -0.49 -10.06
CA GLN A 50 -17.02 -0.65 -11.48
C GLN A 50 -16.19 -1.72 -12.19
N LYS A 51 -14.99 -2.04 -11.72
CA LYS A 51 -14.19 -3.17 -12.23
C LYS A 51 -14.76 -4.52 -11.83
N PHE A 52 -15.54 -4.57 -10.74
CA PHE A 52 -16.04 -5.80 -10.13
C PHE A 52 -17.56 -5.76 -9.91
N PRO A 53 -18.37 -5.42 -10.94
CA PRO A 53 -19.80 -5.16 -10.77
C PRO A 53 -20.59 -6.39 -10.32
N ASN A 54 -20.10 -7.59 -10.68
CA ASN A 54 -20.74 -8.87 -10.39
C ASN A 54 -19.82 -9.78 -9.56
N GLU A 55 -18.86 -9.21 -8.83
CA GLU A 55 -17.98 -10.03 -7.99
C GLU A 55 -18.81 -10.72 -6.91
N SER A 56 -18.62 -12.03 -6.80
CA SER A 56 -19.30 -12.88 -5.82
C SER A 56 -18.33 -13.53 -4.85
N GLN A 57 -17.05 -13.60 -5.22
CA GLN A 57 -15.99 -14.14 -4.40
C GLN A 57 -15.47 -13.05 -3.48
N LYS A 58 -15.32 -13.39 -2.20
CA LYS A 58 -14.62 -12.51 -1.26
C LYS A 58 -13.15 -12.46 -1.64
N LYS A 59 -12.61 -11.25 -1.79
CA LYS A 59 -11.20 -10.97 -2.07
C LYS A 59 -10.50 -10.50 -0.80
N PRO A 60 -9.69 -11.34 -0.14
CA PRO A 60 -8.88 -10.91 0.98
C PRO A 60 -7.79 -9.93 0.50
N TYR A 61 -7.68 -8.79 1.19
CA TYR A 61 -6.68 -7.78 0.87
C TYR A 61 -6.00 -7.24 2.12
N PHE A 62 -4.87 -6.57 1.93
CA PHE A 62 -4.31 -5.67 2.92
C PHE A 62 -4.30 -4.24 2.42
N LEU A 63 -4.47 -3.31 3.37
CA LEU A 63 -4.29 -1.89 3.13
C LEU A 63 -2.82 -1.54 3.38
N THR A 64 -2.22 -0.73 2.53
CA THR A 64 -0.95 -0.06 2.82
C THR A 64 -1.08 1.43 2.56
N PHE A 65 -0.23 2.22 3.21
CA PHE A 65 -0.11 3.64 2.93
C PHE A 65 1.33 4.11 2.98
N GLN A 66 1.65 5.05 2.10
CA GLN A 66 2.98 5.62 2.00
C GLN A 66 2.94 7.11 1.69
N THR A 67 3.90 7.83 2.27
CA THR A 67 4.20 9.20 1.90
C THR A 67 5.47 9.22 1.08
N ILE A 68 5.39 9.71 -0.16
CA ILE A 68 6.52 9.80 -1.07
C ILE A 68 6.90 11.27 -1.22
N THR A 69 8.10 11.65 -0.78
CA THR A 69 8.67 12.98 -1.07
C THR A 69 9.06 13.02 -2.55
N LEU A 70 8.37 13.85 -3.33
CA LEU A 70 8.57 13.97 -4.78
C LEU A 70 9.29 15.26 -5.17
N HIS A 71 9.24 16.26 -4.32
CA HIS A 71 9.92 17.54 -4.49
C HIS A 71 10.17 18.16 -3.10
N VAL A 72 11.11 19.10 -2.98
CA VAL A 72 11.43 19.78 -1.70
C VAL A 72 10.23 20.49 -1.03
N LYS A 73 9.15 20.73 -1.78
CA LYS A 73 7.92 21.35 -1.29
C LYS A 73 6.72 20.42 -1.23
N TYR A 74 6.77 19.27 -1.92
CA TYR A 74 5.57 18.48 -2.22
C TYR A 74 5.81 17.00 -1.95
N SER A 75 4.83 16.40 -1.29
CA SER A 75 4.76 14.97 -1.06
C SER A 75 3.44 14.41 -1.57
N ALA A 76 3.45 13.13 -1.96
CA ALA A 76 2.27 12.36 -2.29
C ALA A 76 1.93 11.41 -1.14
N LEU A 77 0.65 11.32 -0.77
CA LEU A 77 0.09 10.30 0.11
C LEU A 77 -0.72 9.34 -0.74
N ILE A 78 -0.38 8.06 -0.69
CA ILE A 78 -1.02 7.00 -1.46
C ILE A 78 -1.50 5.93 -0.49
N PHE A 79 -2.77 5.54 -0.59
CA PHE A 79 -3.31 4.34 0.06
C PHE A 79 -3.65 3.32 -1.02
N SER A 80 -3.22 2.08 -0.80
CA SER A 80 -3.42 0.99 -1.75
C SER A 80 -4.06 -0.23 -1.08
N LEU A 81 -4.94 -0.90 -1.82
CA LEU A 81 -5.49 -2.22 -1.52
C LEU A 81 -4.71 -3.24 -2.35
N CYS A 82 -4.12 -4.22 -1.69
CA CYS A 82 -3.34 -5.25 -2.36
C CYS A 82 -3.93 -6.63 -2.05
N GLY A 83 -4.09 -7.46 -3.07
CA GLY A 83 -4.60 -8.80 -2.89
C GLY A 83 -3.63 -9.67 -2.07
N ILE A 84 -4.18 -10.55 -1.25
CA ILE A 84 -3.38 -11.51 -0.46
C ILE A 84 -3.15 -12.78 -1.25
N PHE A 85 -4.19 -13.30 -1.89
CA PHE A 85 -4.15 -14.50 -2.73
C PHE A 85 -4.34 -14.21 -4.22
N GLU A 86 -4.61 -12.94 -4.56
CA GLU A 86 -4.85 -12.48 -5.92
C GLU A 86 -3.83 -11.39 -6.29
N SER A 87 -3.34 -11.41 -7.52
CA SER A 87 -2.44 -10.38 -8.04
C SER A 87 -3.21 -9.12 -8.45
N PHE A 88 -3.62 -8.33 -7.46
CA PHE A 88 -4.11 -6.98 -7.71
C PHE A 88 -3.47 -5.94 -6.80
N HIS A 89 -3.31 -4.73 -7.33
CA HIS A 89 -2.86 -3.53 -6.63
C HIS A 89 -3.77 -2.36 -7.04
N PHE A 90 -4.66 -1.94 -6.15
CA PHE A 90 -5.59 -0.84 -6.40
C PHE A 90 -5.29 0.34 -5.50
N ILE A 91 -5.08 1.50 -6.09
CA ILE A 91 -4.97 2.74 -5.31
C ILE A 91 -6.38 3.20 -4.97
N ILE A 92 -6.72 3.26 -3.68
CA ILE A 92 -8.04 3.73 -3.22
C ILE A 92 -8.03 5.24 -2.95
N TYR A 93 -6.88 5.79 -2.55
CA TYR A 93 -6.71 7.21 -2.31
C TYR A 93 -5.33 7.66 -2.78
N VAL A 94 -5.29 8.80 -3.45
CA VAL A 94 -4.05 9.53 -3.74
C VAL A 94 -4.25 11.00 -3.46
N GLY A 95 -3.28 11.65 -2.83
CA GLY A 95 -3.30 13.09 -2.57
C GLY A 95 -1.92 13.69 -2.65
N VAL A 96 -1.79 14.85 -3.29
CA VAL A 96 -0.55 15.64 -3.29
C VAL A 96 -0.74 16.81 -2.36
N PHE A 97 0.18 17.03 -1.43
CA PHE A 97 0.12 18.15 -0.49
C PHE A 97 1.43 18.93 -0.47
N GLU A 98 1.36 20.17 0.01
CA GLU A 98 2.54 21.00 0.23
C GLU A 98 3.02 20.78 1.65
N ASP A 99 4.26 20.36 1.82
CA ASP A 99 4.78 19.92 3.12
C ASP A 99 4.64 21.02 4.18
N LYS A 100 4.91 22.28 3.82
CA LYS A 100 4.82 23.43 4.73
C LYS A 100 3.39 23.76 5.18
N LYS A 101 2.36 23.31 4.45
CA LYS A 101 0.95 23.58 4.78
C LYS A 101 0.33 22.51 5.67
N VAL A 102 1.00 21.36 5.83
CA VAL A 102 0.54 20.26 6.68
C VAL A 102 1.38 20.26 7.95
N ARG A 103 0.88 20.92 9.00
CA ARG A 103 1.63 21.13 10.25
C ARG A 103 1.88 19.83 11.03
N GLU A 104 0.95 18.88 10.94
CA GLU A 104 1.02 17.57 11.61
C GLU A 104 0.68 16.49 10.57
N LYS A 105 1.71 15.98 9.90
CA LYS A 105 1.54 15.05 8.78
C LYS A 105 0.89 13.75 9.23
N GLU A 106 1.29 13.26 10.40
CA GLU A 106 0.84 12.01 10.99
C GLU A 106 -0.64 12.09 11.38
N VAL A 107 -1.08 13.19 11.97
CA VAL A 107 -2.51 13.45 12.26
C VAL A 107 -3.30 13.52 10.98
N PHE A 108 -2.82 14.26 9.97
CA PHE A 108 -3.46 14.33 8.66
C PHE A 108 -3.60 12.94 8.00
N ILE A 109 -2.56 12.10 8.03
CA ILE A 109 -2.62 10.74 7.49
C ILE A 109 -3.59 9.86 8.31
N CYS A 110 -3.58 9.99 9.63
CA CYS A 110 -4.48 9.29 10.54
C CYS A 110 -5.94 9.61 10.23
N ASP A 111 -6.30 10.88 10.04
CA ASP A 111 -7.66 11.31 9.68
C ASP A 111 -8.13 10.68 8.36
N ILE A 112 -7.24 10.63 7.35
CA ILE A 112 -7.54 9.98 6.08
C ILE A 112 -7.74 8.48 6.28
N LEU A 113 -6.86 7.80 7.01
CA LEU A 113 -6.96 6.37 7.32
C LEU A 113 -8.28 6.04 8.03
N ILE A 114 -8.64 6.80 9.08
CA ILE A 114 -9.91 6.64 9.80
C ILE A 114 -11.08 6.80 8.84
N ASN A 115 -11.07 7.85 8.00
CA ASN A 115 -12.14 8.06 7.04
C ASN A 115 -12.24 6.90 6.02
N LEU A 116 -11.11 6.38 5.53
CA LEU A 116 -11.12 5.23 4.62
C LEU A 116 -11.76 4.02 5.29
N ILE A 117 -11.30 3.67 6.49
CA ILE A 117 -11.79 2.53 7.27
C ILE A 117 -13.29 2.65 7.58
N LYS A 118 -13.75 3.82 8.03
CA LYS A 118 -15.15 4.02 8.45
C LYS A 118 -16.11 4.21 7.28
N ASN A 119 -15.69 4.88 6.20
CA ASN A 119 -16.61 5.40 5.19
C ASN A 119 -16.38 4.85 3.77
N GLU A 120 -15.17 4.41 3.41
CA GLU A 120 -14.86 3.96 2.04
C GLU A 120 -14.78 2.44 1.93
N LEU A 121 -13.95 1.80 2.75
CA LEU A 121 -13.72 0.36 2.72
C LEU A 121 -15.00 -0.47 2.93
N PRO A 122 -15.95 -0.09 3.81
CA PRO A 122 -17.21 -0.83 3.97
C PRO A 122 -18.08 -0.87 2.71
N ASN A 123 -17.88 0.05 1.76
CA ASN A 123 -18.60 0.02 0.49
C ASN A 123 -18.09 -1.09 -0.45
N LEU A 124 -16.85 -1.54 -0.26
CA LEU A 124 -16.23 -2.61 -1.03
C LEU A 124 -16.64 -3.98 -0.47
N LYS A 125 -17.94 -4.31 -0.54
CA LYS A 125 -18.54 -5.47 0.14
C LYS A 125 -17.86 -6.82 -0.12
N ASN A 126 -17.32 -7.01 -1.32
CA ASN A 126 -16.63 -8.23 -1.71
C ASN A 126 -15.14 -8.23 -1.36
N PHE A 127 -14.61 -7.12 -0.85
CA PHE A 127 -13.23 -6.99 -0.43
C PHE A 127 -13.18 -7.09 1.09
N THR A 128 -12.37 -8.00 1.63
CA THR A 128 -12.22 -8.18 3.08
C THR A 128 -10.81 -7.80 3.51
N MET A 129 -10.67 -6.71 4.28
CA MET A 129 -9.38 -6.32 4.83
C MET A 129 -8.93 -7.33 5.89
N LYS A 130 -7.70 -7.82 5.79
CA LYS A 130 -7.11 -8.73 6.77
C LYS A 130 -6.09 -8.06 7.68
N PHE A 131 -5.32 -7.12 7.15
CA PHE A 131 -4.34 -6.36 7.90
C PHE A 131 -4.03 -5.02 7.21
N VAL A 132 -3.35 -4.16 7.95
CA VAL A 132 -2.72 -2.94 7.45
C VAL A 132 -1.20 -3.15 7.47
N LEU A 133 -0.57 -3.08 6.31
CA LEU A 133 0.87 -3.11 6.19
C LEU A 133 1.45 -1.72 6.49
N LEU A 134 2.48 -1.68 7.33
CA LEU A 134 3.18 -0.47 7.71
C LEU A 134 4.61 -0.53 7.16
N HIS A 135 4.89 0.25 6.11
CA HIS A 135 6.28 0.51 5.72
C HIS A 135 7.08 1.02 6.92
N ASN A 136 8.31 0.52 7.08
CA ASN A 136 9.12 0.79 8.26
C ASN A 136 9.70 2.22 8.23
N ASN A 137 8.86 3.20 8.55
CA ASN A 137 9.24 4.60 8.68
C ASN A 137 8.56 5.23 9.90
N LEU A 138 9.14 6.31 10.40
CA LEU A 138 8.68 6.98 11.62
C LEU A 138 7.24 7.51 11.50
N ILE A 139 6.85 7.97 10.31
CA ILE A 139 5.50 8.49 10.04
C ILE A 139 4.46 7.39 10.26
N ASN A 140 4.65 6.22 9.66
CA ASN A 140 3.71 5.10 9.76
C ASN A 140 3.57 4.61 11.22
N GLY A 141 4.68 4.52 11.95
CA GLY A 141 4.66 4.17 13.38
C GLY A 141 3.89 5.20 14.23
N ASN A 142 4.11 6.49 13.97
CA ASN A 142 3.42 7.57 14.67
C ASN A 142 1.91 7.63 14.33
N VAL A 143 1.54 7.40 13.07
CA VAL A 143 0.12 7.33 12.64
C VAL A 143 -0.63 6.27 13.45
N VAL A 144 -0.04 5.08 13.62
CA VAL A 144 -0.67 3.97 14.35
C VAL A 144 -0.74 4.27 15.84
N LYS A 145 0.29 4.92 16.40
CA LYS A 145 0.27 5.40 17.78
C LYS A 145 -0.88 6.39 18.00
N ILE A 146 -1.00 7.41 17.16
CA ILE A 146 -2.09 8.40 17.22
C ILE A 146 -3.45 7.71 17.08
N LEU A 147 -3.59 6.79 16.13
CA LEU A 147 -4.82 6.03 15.92
C LEU A 147 -5.20 5.23 17.17
N SER A 148 -4.23 4.62 17.86
CA SER A 148 -4.49 3.86 19.08
C SER A 148 -4.97 4.73 20.25
N GLU A 149 -4.54 5.99 20.28
CA GLU A 149 -4.95 6.98 21.29
C GLU A 149 -6.34 7.57 20.98
N MET A 150 -6.65 7.82 19.70
CA MET A 150 -7.90 8.46 19.27
C MET A 150 -9.07 7.48 19.08
N GLU A 151 -8.81 6.31 18.51
CA GLU A 151 -9.81 5.33 18.06
C GLU A 151 -9.33 3.90 18.38
N SER A 152 -9.15 3.63 19.68
CA SER A 152 -8.68 2.33 20.17
C SER A 152 -9.52 1.14 19.67
N SER A 153 -10.80 1.36 19.38
CA SER A 153 -11.71 0.39 18.75
C SER A 153 -11.26 -0.03 17.35
N ILE A 154 -10.78 0.89 16.52
CA ILE A 154 -10.21 0.57 15.20
C ILE A 154 -8.91 -0.21 15.39
N CYS A 155 -8.01 0.27 16.26
CA CYS A 155 -6.73 -0.39 16.49
C CYS A 155 -6.86 -1.82 17.02
N SER A 156 -7.90 -2.11 17.79
CA SER A 156 -8.21 -3.46 18.27
C SER A 156 -8.87 -4.37 17.23
N GLN A 157 -9.51 -3.79 16.21
CA GLN A 157 -10.17 -4.56 15.14
C GLN A 157 -9.21 -4.98 14.02
N PHE A 158 -8.15 -4.21 13.77
CA PHE A 158 -7.26 -4.44 12.64
C PHE A 158 -5.87 -4.89 13.07
N LEU A 159 -5.33 -5.86 12.34
CA LEU A 159 -3.96 -6.29 12.51
C LEU A 159 -3.03 -5.32 11.77
N PHE A 160 -2.10 -4.69 12.48
CA PHE A 160 -1.06 -3.83 11.90
C PHE A 160 0.26 -4.61 11.84
N ILE A 161 0.84 -4.73 10.65
CA ILE A 161 2.03 -5.56 10.42
C ILE A 161 3.15 -4.68 9.87
N ALA A 162 4.32 -4.75 10.49
CA ALA A 162 5.51 -4.08 9.96
C ALA A 162 5.98 -4.73 8.65
N ASP A 163 6.32 -3.90 7.67
CA ASP A 163 6.87 -4.35 6.39
C ASP A 163 8.20 -5.10 6.58
N PRO A 164 8.28 -6.39 6.17
CA PRO A 164 9.50 -7.16 6.31
C PRO A 164 10.59 -6.76 5.31
N GLY A 165 10.30 -6.00 4.25
CA GLY A 165 11.27 -5.60 3.22
C GLY A 165 12.49 -4.87 3.80
N TYR A 166 12.25 -3.82 4.59
CA TYR A 166 13.33 -3.09 5.26
C TYR A 166 14.16 -3.99 6.18
N TRP A 167 13.49 -4.89 6.90
CA TRP A 167 14.16 -5.79 7.82
C TRP A 167 15.03 -6.81 7.07
N ARG A 168 14.51 -7.39 5.97
CA ARG A 168 15.24 -8.32 5.12
C ARG A 168 16.49 -7.66 4.56
N TYR A 169 16.38 -6.39 4.13
CA TYR A 169 17.51 -5.59 3.68
C TYR A 169 18.52 -5.34 4.81
N SER A 170 18.04 -4.87 5.97
CA SER A 170 18.90 -4.56 7.13
C SER A 170 19.57 -5.80 7.74
N ASN A 171 19.02 -6.99 7.51
CA ASN A 171 19.53 -8.27 8.00
C ASN A 171 20.02 -9.17 6.86
N MET A 172 20.41 -8.61 5.71
CA MET A 172 20.84 -9.39 4.55
C MET A 172 21.99 -10.36 4.88
N HIS A 173 22.87 -9.98 5.81
CA HIS A 173 24.01 -10.79 6.24
C HIS A 173 23.75 -11.65 7.50
N ASN A 174 22.54 -11.61 8.06
CA ASN A 174 22.19 -12.43 9.20
C ASN A 174 21.48 -13.72 8.71
N PRO A 175 22.18 -14.87 8.71
CA PRO A 175 21.62 -16.11 8.16
C PRO A 175 20.39 -16.58 8.94
N TYR A 176 20.32 -16.33 10.26
CA TYR A 176 19.14 -16.67 11.05
C TYR A 176 17.93 -15.86 10.61
N ALA A 177 18.13 -14.57 10.39
CA ALA A 177 17.07 -13.69 9.90
C ALA A 177 16.57 -14.14 8.51
N GLN A 178 17.48 -14.33 7.55
CA GLN A 178 17.10 -14.75 6.19
C GLN A 178 16.37 -16.10 6.19
N ASN A 179 16.88 -17.09 6.93
CA ASN A 179 16.26 -18.40 7.00
C ASN A 179 14.87 -18.35 7.63
N ILE A 180 14.69 -17.61 8.72
CA ILE A 180 13.39 -17.52 9.40
C ILE A 180 12.35 -16.83 8.51
N CYS A 181 12.71 -15.74 7.84
CA CYS A 181 11.82 -15.11 6.87
C CYS A 181 11.50 -16.03 5.71
N PHE A 182 12.51 -16.68 5.12
CA PHE A 182 12.30 -17.59 4.02
C PHE A 182 11.31 -18.71 4.40
N GLU A 183 11.52 -19.33 5.55
CA GLU A 183 10.68 -20.42 6.04
C GLU A 183 9.26 -19.94 6.37
N ILE A 184 9.08 -18.85 7.11
CA ILE A 184 7.74 -18.36 7.47
C ILE A 184 6.95 -17.90 6.22
N LEU A 185 7.63 -17.27 5.25
CA LEU A 185 6.96 -16.69 4.08
C LEU A 185 6.71 -17.70 2.94
N ASN A 186 7.45 -18.81 2.89
CA ASN A 186 7.35 -19.79 1.81
C ASN A 186 6.86 -21.18 2.24
N ASN A 187 6.74 -21.45 3.53
CA ASN A 187 6.13 -22.71 3.98
C ASN A 187 4.61 -22.66 3.89
N SER A 188 4.01 -23.83 3.62
CA SER A 188 2.58 -24.05 3.76
C SER A 188 2.21 -24.15 5.23
N ILE A 189 1.39 -23.22 5.72
CA ILE A 189 0.93 -23.16 7.11
C ILE A 189 -0.53 -23.65 7.15
N SER A 190 -0.85 -24.52 8.10
CA SER A 190 -2.17 -25.08 8.36
C SER A 190 -2.51 -25.02 9.84
N ALA A 191 -3.76 -25.34 10.20
CA ALA A 191 -4.17 -25.45 11.60
C ALA A 191 -3.36 -26.50 12.39
N GLU A 192 -2.82 -27.52 11.71
CA GLU A 192 -2.09 -28.63 12.32
C GLU A 192 -0.64 -28.26 12.66
N ASN A 193 0.00 -27.39 11.86
CA ASN A 193 1.44 -27.11 11.99
C ASN A 193 1.78 -25.70 12.50
N ILE A 194 0.80 -24.79 12.56
CA ILE A 194 1.04 -23.37 12.85
C ILE A 194 1.79 -23.16 14.18
N GLU A 195 1.33 -23.79 15.27
CA GLU A 195 1.97 -23.60 16.57
C GLU A 195 3.39 -24.19 16.61
N GLU A 196 3.63 -25.30 15.91
CA GLU A 196 4.96 -25.90 15.81
C GLU A 196 5.94 -24.98 15.08
N ILE A 197 5.55 -24.49 13.90
CA ILE A 197 6.35 -23.59 13.05
C ILE A 197 6.74 -22.33 13.85
N PHE A 198 5.76 -21.65 14.45
CA PHE A 198 6.03 -20.39 15.13
C PHE A 198 6.72 -20.59 16.50
N SER A 199 6.49 -21.70 17.20
CA SER A 199 7.20 -22.04 18.45
C SER A 199 8.70 -22.26 18.20
N LYS A 200 9.07 -22.96 17.12
CA LYS A 200 10.48 -23.11 16.68
C LYS A 200 11.15 -21.74 16.54
N TYR A 201 10.50 -20.80 15.87
CA TYR A 201 11.09 -19.49 15.60
C TYR A 201 11.11 -18.58 16.82
N ARG A 202 10.07 -18.58 17.68
CA ARG A 202 10.09 -17.85 18.97
C ARG A 202 11.25 -18.26 19.87
N LYS A 203 11.61 -19.55 19.90
CA LYS A 203 12.80 -20.02 20.64
C LYS A 203 14.08 -19.39 20.08
N ILE A 204 14.24 -19.37 18.75
CA ILE A 204 15.42 -18.79 18.10
C ILE A 204 15.49 -17.27 18.34
N THR A 205 14.38 -16.55 18.25
CA THR A 205 14.36 -15.09 18.49
C THR A 205 14.79 -14.75 19.91
N GLY A 206 14.29 -15.50 20.90
CA GLY A 206 14.66 -15.35 22.30
C GLY A 206 16.14 -15.65 22.57
N THR A 207 16.69 -16.72 22.00
CA THR A 207 18.11 -17.07 22.18
C THR A 207 19.05 -16.06 21.51
N LYS A 208 18.66 -15.48 20.38
CA LYS A 208 19.50 -14.51 19.64
C LYS A 208 19.29 -13.06 20.07
N ASN A 209 18.33 -12.79 20.95
CA ASN A 209 17.96 -11.45 21.43
C ASN A 209 17.68 -10.45 20.27
N LEU A 210 16.96 -10.92 19.24
CA LEU A 210 16.65 -10.13 18.05
C LEU A 210 15.23 -9.58 18.14
N GLN A 211 15.07 -8.40 18.76
CA GLN A 211 13.75 -7.78 19.03
C GLN A 211 12.86 -7.66 17.77
N TYR A 212 13.43 -7.22 16.65
CA TYR A 212 12.68 -7.12 15.38
C TYR A 212 12.25 -8.47 14.83
N LEU A 213 13.06 -9.51 15.03
CA LEU A 213 12.71 -10.85 14.59
C LEU A 213 11.58 -11.42 15.47
N GLU A 214 11.59 -11.13 16.77
CA GLU A 214 10.48 -11.48 17.67
C GLU A 214 9.17 -10.80 17.23
N GLN A 215 9.23 -9.51 16.88
CA GLN A 215 8.11 -8.79 16.28
C GLN A 215 7.64 -9.47 14.99
N PHE A 216 8.55 -9.77 14.05
CA PHE A 216 8.22 -10.44 12.79
C PHE A 216 7.51 -11.78 13.03
N VAL A 217 8.08 -12.64 13.89
CA VAL A 217 7.51 -13.94 14.23
C VAL A 217 6.11 -13.79 14.85
N ARG A 218 5.91 -12.78 15.71
CA ARG A 218 4.59 -12.51 16.32
C ARG A 218 3.56 -12.01 15.30
N ASP A 219 3.94 -11.05 14.45
CA ASP A 219 3.03 -10.44 13.49
C ASP A 219 2.56 -11.45 12.44
N PHE A 220 3.50 -12.24 11.90
CA PHE A 220 3.18 -13.26 10.89
C PHE A 220 2.46 -14.46 11.50
N HIS A 221 2.66 -14.77 12.79
CA HIS A 221 1.84 -15.74 13.50
C HIS A 221 0.39 -15.29 13.59
N ASN A 222 0.16 -14.04 14.00
CA ASN A 222 -1.20 -13.49 14.10
C ASN A 222 -1.86 -13.39 12.72
N LEU A 223 -1.11 -12.97 11.69
CA LEU A 223 -1.59 -12.95 10.31
C LEU A 223 -2.00 -14.35 9.86
N SER A 224 -1.15 -15.35 10.10
CA SER A 224 -1.45 -16.73 9.72
C SER A 224 -2.76 -17.20 10.32
N ARG A 225 -2.99 -16.92 11.62
CA ARG A 225 -4.26 -17.26 12.29
C ARG A 225 -5.46 -16.55 11.66
N VAL A 226 -5.33 -15.26 11.34
CA VAL A 226 -6.39 -14.47 10.70
C VAL A 226 -6.73 -15.02 9.31
N LEU A 227 -5.74 -15.47 8.54
CA LEU A 227 -5.94 -16.00 7.19
C LEU A 227 -6.46 -17.44 7.19
N LEU A 228 -6.02 -18.27 8.13
CA LEU A 228 -6.52 -19.64 8.32
C LEU A 228 -7.97 -19.71 8.77
N ALA A 229 -8.53 -18.64 9.34
CA ALA A 229 -9.94 -18.60 9.70
C ALA A 229 -10.87 -18.85 8.49
N ASP A 230 -10.41 -18.50 7.27
CA ASP A 230 -11.16 -18.69 6.02
C ASP A 230 -10.53 -19.72 5.08
N ASN A 231 -9.41 -20.36 5.46
CA ASN A 231 -8.63 -21.23 4.56
C ASN A 231 -8.11 -22.47 5.29
N VAL A 232 -8.07 -23.61 4.59
CA VAL A 232 -7.51 -24.87 5.13
C VAL A 232 -5.99 -24.77 5.32
N SER A 233 -5.32 -24.12 4.35
CA SER A 233 -3.88 -23.85 4.39
C SER A 233 -3.58 -22.55 3.66
N ILE A 234 -2.44 -21.95 3.98
CA ILE A 234 -1.98 -20.69 3.38
C ILE A 234 -0.49 -20.78 3.07
N THR A 235 -0.04 -19.99 2.10
CA THR A 235 1.38 -19.65 1.91
C THR A 235 1.46 -18.13 1.92
N LEU A 236 2.28 -17.56 2.82
CA LEU A 236 2.35 -16.11 3.06
C LEU A 236 3.22 -15.36 2.05
N HIS A 237 3.28 -15.84 0.81
CA HIS A 237 4.20 -15.29 -0.18
C HIS A 237 3.83 -13.82 -0.48
N LEU A 238 4.74 -12.90 -0.18
CA LEU A 238 4.50 -11.45 -0.25
C LEU A 238 4.73 -10.88 -1.67
N CYS A 239 4.21 -11.55 -2.70
CA CYS A 239 4.33 -11.10 -4.10
C CYS A 239 3.83 -9.66 -4.32
N THR A 240 2.84 -9.21 -3.54
CA THR A 240 2.20 -7.91 -3.76
C THR A 240 2.96 -6.73 -3.15
N LEU A 241 3.95 -6.94 -2.28
CA LEU A 241 4.84 -5.86 -1.83
C LEU A 241 5.70 -5.33 -2.98
N GLU A 242 6.19 -6.23 -3.83
CA GLU A 242 6.97 -5.87 -5.00
C GLU A 242 6.18 -4.93 -5.94
N CYS A 243 4.86 -5.13 -6.05
CA CYS A 243 4.00 -4.24 -6.84
C CYS A 243 3.97 -2.80 -6.29
N VAL A 244 3.93 -2.63 -4.96
CA VAL A 244 3.92 -1.31 -4.31
C VAL A 244 5.26 -0.60 -4.51
N ASP A 245 6.37 -1.31 -4.28
CA ASP A 245 7.71 -0.78 -4.47
C ASP A 245 7.96 -0.41 -5.93
N ASN A 246 7.53 -1.26 -6.87
CA ASN A 246 7.60 -0.98 -8.31
C ASN A 246 6.84 0.30 -8.68
N PHE A 247 5.67 0.54 -8.08
CA PHE A 247 4.91 1.75 -8.36
C PHE A 247 5.62 3.02 -7.85
N GLU A 248 6.24 2.98 -6.68
CA GLU A 248 7.08 4.10 -6.21
C GLU A 248 8.26 4.36 -7.15
N ILE A 249 8.97 3.30 -7.58
CA ILE A 249 10.10 3.40 -8.52
C ILE A 249 9.65 4.06 -9.82
N ILE A 250 8.51 3.64 -10.37
CA ILE A 250 7.91 4.22 -11.59
C ILE A 250 7.62 5.71 -11.40
N ILE A 251 7.02 6.11 -10.27
CA ILE A 251 6.72 7.53 -9.98
C ILE A 251 8.02 8.34 -9.96
N ARG A 252 9.04 7.86 -9.23
CA ARG A 252 10.32 8.57 -9.09
C ARG A 252 11.03 8.72 -10.43
N SER A 253 11.05 7.66 -11.25
CA SER A 253 11.65 7.71 -12.59
C SER A 253 11.02 8.78 -13.48
N HIS A 254 9.69 8.94 -13.45
CA HIS A 254 9.02 10.00 -14.20
C HIS A 254 9.28 11.39 -13.62
N MET A 255 9.37 11.51 -12.29
CA MET A 255 9.72 12.78 -11.65
C MET A 255 11.12 13.27 -12.03
N GLU A 256 12.09 12.38 -12.20
CA GLU A 256 13.45 12.73 -12.65
C GLU A 256 13.48 13.31 -14.07
N GLY A 257 12.51 12.94 -14.91
CA GLY A 257 12.33 13.51 -16.24
C GLY A 257 11.72 14.93 -16.21
N LEU A 258 10.98 15.27 -15.16
CA LEU A 258 10.34 16.58 -14.97
C LEU A 258 11.30 17.56 -14.26
N LYS A 259 12.38 17.95 -14.95
CA LYS A 259 13.48 18.72 -14.33
C LYS A 259 13.18 20.22 -14.11
N GLU A 260 12.17 20.78 -14.78
CA GLU A 260 11.90 22.22 -14.74
C GLU A 260 10.46 22.52 -14.25
N HIS A 261 10.36 23.43 -13.28
CA HIS A 261 9.11 23.98 -12.72
C HIS A 261 8.07 22.94 -12.26
N ILE A 262 8.46 22.11 -11.29
CA ILE A 262 7.55 21.17 -10.63
C ILE A 262 6.50 21.94 -9.80
N THR A 263 5.22 21.77 -10.15
CA THR A 263 4.08 22.29 -9.38
C THR A 263 3.26 21.17 -8.78
N ARG A 264 2.50 21.48 -7.72
CA ARG A 264 1.55 20.54 -7.09
C ARG A 264 0.55 19.97 -8.09
N ASN A 265 0.13 20.78 -9.08
CA ASN A 265 -0.77 20.33 -10.13
C ASN A 265 -0.11 19.32 -11.06
N LEU A 266 1.11 19.60 -11.50
CA LEU A 266 1.86 18.71 -12.39
C LEU A 266 2.07 17.33 -11.76
N ILE A 267 2.49 17.29 -10.48
CA ILE A 267 2.64 16.03 -9.73
C ILE A 267 1.30 15.28 -9.66
N PHE A 268 0.21 15.98 -9.38
CA PHE A 268 -1.10 15.36 -9.26
C PHE A 268 -1.58 14.75 -10.60
N GLU A 269 -1.41 15.46 -11.71
CA GLU A 269 -1.72 14.92 -13.04
C GLU A 269 -0.79 13.75 -13.40
N LEU A 270 0.49 13.77 -13.00
CA LEU A 270 1.41 12.64 -13.18
C LEU A 270 0.91 11.40 -12.45
N LEU A 271 0.61 11.51 -11.16
CA LEU A 271 0.11 10.38 -10.38
C LEU A 271 -1.18 9.83 -10.98
N ARG A 272 -2.09 10.71 -11.39
CA ARG A 272 -3.32 10.31 -12.08
C ARG A 272 -3.03 9.53 -13.36
N ALA A 273 -2.12 10.01 -14.20
CA ALA A 273 -1.73 9.33 -15.44
C ALA A 273 -1.14 7.95 -15.16
N LEU A 274 -0.21 7.85 -14.20
CA LEU A 274 0.41 6.58 -13.81
C LEU A 274 -0.61 5.58 -13.24
N ILE A 275 -1.57 6.04 -12.45
CA ILE A 275 -2.68 5.20 -11.97
C ILE A 275 -3.52 4.68 -13.15
N ILE A 276 -3.76 5.49 -14.17
CA ILE A 276 -4.53 5.08 -15.36
C ILE A 276 -3.74 4.07 -16.21
N ILE A 277 -2.42 4.22 -16.30
CA ILE A 277 -1.53 3.35 -17.08
C ILE A 277 -1.34 2.00 -16.38
N TYR A 278 -0.98 2.00 -15.09
CA TYR A 278 -0.60 0.79 -14.34
C TYR A 278 -1.73 0.20 -13.50
N GLY A 279 -2.69 1.01 -13.08
CA GLY A 279 -3.79 0.58 -12.23
C GLY A 279 -4.93 -0.09 -13.00
N ARG A 280 -4.64 -0.75 -14.13
CA ARG A 280 -5.61 -1.52 -14.91
C ARG A 280 -5.62 -2.97 -14.50
#